data_AF-A0A947JYC3-F1
#
_entry.id   AF-A0A947JYC3-F1
#
_cell.length_a   1.000
_cell.length_b   1.000
_cell.length_c   1.000
_cell.angle_alpha   90.00
_cell.angle_beta   90.00
_cell.angle_gamma   90.00
#
_symmetry.space_group_name_H-M   'P 1'
#
loop_
_entity.id
_entity.type
_entity.pdbx_description
1 polymer ?
#
loop_
_entity_poly.entity_id
_entity_poly.type
_entity_poly.pdbx_seq_one_letter_code
_entity_poly.pdbx_strand_id
1 'polypeptide(L)'
;VDRLEVRHENLTLFLAGQDAASQDRYLLLDAQDWMDDAQLDALWHQITRTARPGARVLFRTAAEPSLLPGRLEPAVLSRWRYHEEASADLTRRDRSSIYGGVHLYEFAG
;
A
#
# COMPACT_ATOMS: atom_id res chain seq x y z
N VAL A 1 3.85 -14.54 -21.03
CA VAL A 1 4.63 -13.77 -20.01
C VAL A 1 4.89 -12.34 -20.50
N ASP A 2 4.46 -11.99 -21.71
CA ASP A 2 4.79 -10.75 -22.44
C ASP A 2 4.16 -9.46 -21.86
N ARG A 3 3.53 -9.55 -20.69
CA ARG A 3 2.95 -8.42 -19.94
C ARG A 3 3.61 -8.23 -18.56
N LEU A 4 4.69 -8.95 -18.29
CA LEU A 4 5.45 -8.86 -17.05
C LEU A 4 6.75 -8.09 -17.30
N GLU A 5 6.91 -6.97 -16.62
CA GLU A 5 8.18 -6.27 -16.51
C GLU A 5 8.75 -6.52 -15.11
N VAL A 6 9.99 -7.00 -15.05
CA VAL A 6 10.68 -7.25 -13.78
C VAL A 6 11.77 -6.22 -13.61
N ARG A 7 11.77 -5.54 -12.45
CA ARG A 7 12.80 -4.57 -12.08
C ARG A 7 13.42 -4.97 -10.76
N HIS A 8 14.74 -4.82 -10.66
CA HIS A 8 15.46 -4.92 -9.39
C HIS A 8 15.75 -3.48 -8.91
N GLU A 9 14.79 -2.90 -8.20
CA GLU A 9 14.80 -1.50 -7.80
C GLU A 9 14.05 -1.31 -6.48
N ASN A 10 14.39 -0.29 -5.71
CA ASN A 10 13.57 0.13 -4.56
C ASN A 10 12.24 0.71 -5.06
N LEU A 11 11.12 0.24 -4.53
CA LEU A 11 9.79 0.67 -4.99
C LEU A 11 9.56 2.19 -4.86
N THR A 12 10.07 2.81 -3.80
CA THR A 12 9.96 4.26 -3.60
C THR A 12 10.70 5.02 -4.71
N LEU A 13 11.89 4.55 -5.13
CA LEU A 13 12.64 5.15 -6.24
C LEU A 13 11.95 4.92 -7.59
N PHE A 14 11.46 3.71 -7.82
CA PHE A 14 10.67 3.40 -9.01
C PHE A 14 9.48 4.38 -9.13
N LEU A 15 8.68 4.51 -8.07
CA LEU A 15 7.53 5.41 -8.05
C LEU A 15 7.94 6.87 -8.16
N ALA A 16 9.09 7.28 -7.62
CA ALA A 16 9.61 8.64 -7.78
C ALA A 16 9.89 8.99 -9.26
N GLY A 17 10.27 8.01 -10.08
CA GLY A 17 10.47 8.16 -11.52
C GLY A 17 9.18 8.21 -12.35
N GLN A 18 8.02 7.88 -11.78
CA GLN A 18 6.75 7.83 -12.51
C GLN A 18 6.06 9.20 -12.53
N ASP A 19 5.23 9.44 -13.54
CA ASP A 19 4.37 10.62 -13.60
C ASP A 19 3.33 10.64 -12.46
N ALA A 20 2.87 11.83 -12.09
CA ALA A 20 1.74 11.96 -11.17
C ALA A 20 0.48 11.31 -11.78
N ALA A 21 -0.38 10.71 -10.94
CA ALA A 21 -1.60 10.03 -11.39
C ALA A 21 -1.38 9.04 -12.56
N SER A 22 -0.34 8.20 -12.46
CA SER A 22 0.06 7.25 -13.50
C SER A 22 -0.15 5.77 -13.14
N GLN A 23 -0.41 5.46 -11.87
CA GLN A 23 -0.54 4.09 -11.37
C GLN A 23 -1.94 3.83 -10.82
N ASP A 24 -2.44 2.61 -11.07
CA ASP A 24 -3.80 2.20 -10.70
C ASP A 24 -3.83 1.31 -9.46
N ARG A 25 -2.86 0.42 -9.28
CA ARG A 25 -2.87 -0.59 -8.21
C ARG A 25 -1.47 -0.74 -7.64
N TYR A 26 -1.38 -0.78 -6.32
CA TYR A 26 -0.16 -1.05 -5.58
C TYR A 26 -0.37 -2.33 -4.78
N LEU A 27 0.47 -3.32 -5.00
CA LEU A 27 0.44 -4.59 -4.29
C LEU A 27 1.72 -4.69 -3.46
N LEU A 28 1.57 -4.64 -2.15
CA LEU A 28 2.68 -4.78 -1.21
C LEU A 28 2.46 -6.06 -0.41
N LEU A 29 3.55 -6.72 -0.01
CA LEU A 29 3.48 -7.76 1.00
C LEU A 29 3.68 -7.12 2.38
N ASP A 30 4.40 -7.79 3.26
CA ASP A 30 4.76 -7.37 4.62
C ASP A 30 6.01 -6.47 4.70
N ALA A 31 6.54 -6.01 3.55
CA ALA A 31 7.74 -5.18 3.52
C ALA A 31 7.64 -3.92 4.41
N GLN A 32 6.41 -3.42 4.61
CA GLN A 32 6.12 -2.25 5.44
C GLN A 32 6.31 -2.49 6.94
N ASP A 33 6.21 -3.73 7.42
CA ASP A 33 6.44 -4.07 8.83
C ASP A 33 7.91 -3.86 9.24
N TRP A 34 8.81 -3.80 8.26
CA TRP A 34 10.26 -3.64 8.46
C TRP A 34 10.76 -2.22 8.19
N MET A 35 9.86 -1.31 7.77
CA MET A 35 10.20 0.09 7.53
C MET A 35 10.11 0.88 8.81
N ASP A 36 11.03 1.83 9.01
CA ASP A 36 10.80 2.91 9.96
C ASP A 36 9.74 3.90 9.44
N ASP A 37 9.33 4.84 10.28
CA ASP A 37 8.26 5.78 9.92
C ASP A 37 8.66 6.70 8.75
N ALA A 38 9.94 7.08 8.64
CA ALA A 38 10.42 7.93 7.56
C ALA A 38 10.42 7.20 6.21
N GLN A 39 10.81 5.93 6.19
CA GLN A 39 10.77 5.08 5.01
C GLN A 39 9.34 4.80 4.57
N LEU A 40 8.46 4.51 5.53
CA LEU A 40 7.05 4.26 5.28
C LEU A 40 6.35 5.51 4.71
N ASP A 41 6.57 6.68 5.31
CA ASP A 41 6.06 7.95 4.80
C ASP A 41 6.59 8.25 3.40
N ALA A 42 7.90 8.09 3.15
CA ALA A 42 8.47 8.33 1.83
C ALA A 42 7.84 7.44 0.74
N LEU A 43 7.60 6.15 1.05
CA LEU A 43 6.88 5.25 0.15
C LEU A 43 5.45 5.73 -0.10
N TRP A 44 4.69 6.02 0.96
CA TRP A 44 3.28 6.40 0.85
C TRP A 44 3.07 7.76 0.19
N HIS A 45 4.01 8.70 0.33
CA HIS A 45 4.05 9.93 -0.45
C HIS A 45 4.15 9.65 -1.96
N GLN A 46 5.02 8.74 -2.38
CA GLN A 46 5.16 8.38 -3.80
C GLN A 46 3.95 7.60 -4.31
N ILE A 47 3.40 6.67 -3.53
CA ILE A 47 2.14 5.98 -3.83
C ILE A 47 1.01 7.00 -4.05
N THR A 48 0.89 7.97 -3.15
CA THR A 48 -0.15 9.01 -3.21
C THR A 48 0.03 9.95 -4.40
N ARG A 49 1.26 10.39 -4.69
CA ARG A 49 1.55 11.25 -5.85
C ARG A 49 1.22 10.57 -7.17
N THR A 50 1.54 9.28 -7.28
CA THR A 50 1.39 8.51 -8.51
C THR A 50 -0.01 7.88 -8.66
N ALA A 51 -0.86 7.97 -7.63
CA ALA A 51 -2.19 7.36 -7.62
C ALA A 51 -3.15 8.06 -8.59
N ARG A 52 -3.74 7.28 -9.50
CA ARG A 52 -4.93 7.70 -10.27
C ARG A 52 -6.16 7.79 -9.38
N PRO A 53 -7.18 8.60 -9.74
CA PRO A 53 -8.49 8.54 -9.09
C PRO A 53 -9.01 7.09 -9.02
N GLY A 54 -9.38 6.62 -7.83
CA GLY A 54 -9.81 5.24 -7.61
C GLY A 54 -8.67 4.20 -7.63
N ALA A 55 -7.40 4.63 -7.54
CA ALA A 55 -6.29 3.72 -7.32
C ALA A 55 -6.42 2.98 -5.99
N ARG A 56 -5.83 1.79 -5.89
CA ARG A 56 -5.95 0.96 -4.68
C ARG A 56 -4.60 0.45 -4.22
N VAL A 57 -4.42 0.41 -2.91
CA VAL A 57 -3.31 -0.28 -2.27
C VAL A 57 -3.87 -1.50 -1.57
N LEU A 58 -3.32 -2.68 -1.86
CA LEU A 58 -3.56 -3.90 -1.11
C LEU A 58 -2.25 -4.34 -0.50
N PHE A 59 -2.24 -4.54 0.81
CA PHE A 59 -1.07 -5.03 1.50
C PHE A 59 -1.41 -6.02 2.61
N ARG A 60 -0.37 -6.70 3.10
CA ARG A 60 -0.46 -7.62 4.24
C ARG A 60 0.47 -7.17 5.34
N THR A 61 0.16 -7.56 6.57
CA THR A 61 0.93 -7.20 7.76
C THR A 61 1.06 -8.38 8.72
N ALA A 62 2.11 -8.38 9.54
CA ALA A 62 2.29 -9.35 10.61
C ALA A 62 1.20 -9.23 11.69
N ALA A 63 0.78 -8.01 12.03
CA ALA A 63 -0.31 -7.74 12.96
C ALA A 63 -1.68 -7.65 12.25
N GLU A 64 -2.77 -7.86 12.99
CA GLU A 64 -4.14 -7.73 12.46
C GLU A 64 -4.55 -6.29 12.16
N PRO A 65 -4.24 -5.27 13.00
CA PRO A 65 -4.55 -3.89 12.66
C PRO A 65 -3.62 -3.38 11.56
N SER A 66 -4.13 -2.47 10.71
CA SER A 66 -3.30 -1.75 9.76
C SER A 66 -2.21 -0.98 10.49
N LEU A 67 -0.97 -1.04 9.98
CA LEU A 67 0.16 -0.32 10.55
C LEU A 67 0.17 1.19 10.25
N LEU A 68 -0.68 1.67 9.33
CA LEU A 68 -0.61 3.06 8.85
C LEU A 68 -1.08 4.11 9.88
N PRO A 69 -2.22 3.92 10.60
CA PRO A 69 -2.67 4.91 11.58
C PRO A 69 -1.63 5.14 12.67
N GLY A 70 -1.24 6.41 12.85
CA GLY A 70 -0.23 6.81 13.84
C GLY A 70 1.22 6.69 13.36
N ARG A 71 1.49 6.04 12.22
CA ARG A 71 2.82 5.94 11.61
C ARG A 71 2.99 6.78 10.36
N LEU A 72 1.90 7.03 9.63
CA LEU A 72 1.89 7.93 8.47
C LEU A 72 1.53 9.37 8.84
N GLU A 73 2.07 10.32 8.07
CA GLU A 73 1.60 11.70 8.08
C GLU A 73 0.08 11.78 7.86
N PRO A 74 -0.67 12.52 8.72
CA PRO A 74 -2.13 12.61 8.59
C PRO A 74 -2.61 13.15 7.23
N ALA A 75 -1.82 14.02 6.59
CA ALA A 75 -2.12 14.60 5.29
C ALA A 75 -2.00 13.58 4.13
N VAL A 76 -1.20 12.53 4.31
CA VAL A 76 -1.11 11.42 3.35
C VAL A 76 -2.27 10.46 3.61
N LEU A 77 -2.44 10.01 4.85
CA LEU A 77 -3.43 9.01 5.20
C LEU A 77 -4.87 9.47 4.94
N SER A 78 -5.17 10.76 5.14
CA SER A 78 -6.51 11.34 4.91
C SER A 78 -6.99 11.26 3.46
N ARG A 79 -6.07 11.06 2.51
CA ARG A 79 -6.37 10.92 1.07
C ARG A 79 -6.77 9.51 0.69
N TRP A 80 -6.79 8.57 1.64
CA TRP A 80 -7.11 7.17 1.41
C TRP A 80 -8.28 6.71 2.26
N ARG A 81 -9.28 6.12 1.61
CA ARG A 81 -10.38 5.44 2.28
C ARG A 81 -9.96 4.01 2.62
N TYR A 82 -9.95 3.66 3.90
CA TYR A 82 -9.78 2.28 4.35
C TYR A 82 -11.09 1.51 4.14
N HIS A 83 -10.99 0.31 3.55
CA HIS A 83 -12.13 -0.59 3.37
C HIS A 83 -12.13 -1.67 4.44
N GLU A 84 -12.63 -1.36 5.63
CA GLU A 84 -12.57 -2.23 6.80
C GLU A 84 -13.25 -3.60 6.58
N GLU A 85 -14.50 -3.63 6.14
CA GLU A 85 -15.25 -4.88 5.93
C GLU A 85 -14.59 -5.77 4.87
N ALA A 86 -14.13 -5.17 3.76
CA ALA A 86 -13.45 -5.90 2.70
C ALA A 86 -12.09 -6.44 3.17
N SER A 87 -11.36 -5.66 3.96
CA SER A 87 -10.09 -6.05 4.57
C SER A 87 -10.28 -7.25 5.51
N ALA A 88 -11.28 -7.20 6.41
CA ALA A 88 -11.61 -8.30 7.30
C ALA A 88 -12.04 -9.57 6.55
N ASP A 89 -12.86 -9.43 5.50
CA ASP A 89 -13.24 -10.56 4.64
C ASP A 89 -12.05 -11.17 3.90
N LEU A 90 -11.15 -10.34 3.37
CA LEU A 90 -9.92 -10.79 2.72
C LEU A 90 -8.99 -11.51 3.68
N THR A 91 -8.82 -11.01 4.91
CA THR A 91 -8.05 -11.68 5.98
C THR A 91 -8.65 -13.05 6.27
N ARG A 92 -9.96 -13.16 6.43
CA ARG A 92 -10.65 -14.44 6.71
C ARG A 92 -10.48 -15.48 5.59
N ARG A 93 -10.34 -15.02 4.34
CA ARG A 93 -10.13 -15.88 3.17
C ARG A 93 -8.67 -16.19 2.88
N ASP A 94 -7.73 -15.53 3.55
CA ASP A 94 -6.32 -15.76 3.35
C ASP A 94 -5.92 -17.16 3.85
N ARG A 95 -5.14 -17.86 3.03
CA ARG A 95 -4.69 -19.24 3.30
C ARG A 95 -3.20 -19.34 3.59
N SER A 96 -2.50 -18.19 3.67
CA SER A 96 -1.07 -18.19 3.95
C SER A 96 -0.79 -18.44 5.44
N SER A 97 -1.71 -18.05 6.32
CA SER A 97 -1.65 -18.23 7.79
C SER A 97 -0.39 -17.66 8.47
N ILE A 98 0.40 -16.83 7.78
CA ILE A 98 1.60 -16.18 8.32
C ILE A 98 1.43 -14.67 8.54
N TYR A 99 0.34 -14.09 8.04
CA TYR A 99 0.03 -12.67 8.17
C TYR A 99 -1.19 -12.47 9.07
N GLY A 100 -1.15 -11.46 9.93
CA GLY A 100 -2.24 -11.09 10.82
C GLY A 100 -3.37 -10.35 10.10
N GLY A 101 -3.08 -9.62 9.01
CA GLY A 101 -4.07 -8.79 8.32
C GLY A 101 -3.84 -8.64 6.81
N VAL A 102 -4.94 -8.51 6.07
CA VAL A 102 -4.99 -8.02 4.68
C VAL A 102 -5.71 -6.67 4.68
N HIS A 103 -5.07 -5.64 4.15
CA HIS A 103 -5.58 -4.27 4.20
C HIS A 103 -5.77 -3.68 2.82
N LEU A 104 -6.98 -3.17 2.58
CA LEU A 104 -7.36 -2.51 1.34
C LEU A 104 -7.63 -1.02 1.57
N TYR A 105 -6.92 -0.18 0.84
CA TYR A 105 -7.14 1.26 0.77
C TYR A 105 -7.49 1.69 -0.66
N GLU A 106 -8.37 2.66 -0.80
CA GLU A 106 -8.74 3.29 -2.08
C GLU A 106 -8.48 4.78 -2.03
N PHE A 107 -7.84 5.30 -3.07
CA PHE A 107 -7.47 6.70 -3.16
C PHE A 107 -8.72 7.56 -3.33
N ALA A 108 -8.92 8.51 -2.42
CA ALA A 108 -10.08 9.37 -2.30
C ALA A 108 -9.86 10.81 -2.80
N GLY A 109 -8.61 11.20 -3.12
CA GLY A 109 -8.25 12.53 -3.61
C GLY A 109 -7.47 13.34 -2.59
#